data_AF-X1FTT9-F1
#
_entry.id   AF-X1FTT9-F1
#
_cell.length_a   1.000
_cell.length_b   1.000
_cell.length_c   1.000
_cell.angle_alpha   90.00
_cell.angle_beta   90.00
_cell.angle_gamma   90.00
#
_symmetry.space_group_name_H-M   'P 1'
#
loop_
_entity.id
_entity.type
_entity.pdbx_description
1 polymer ?
#
loop_
_entity_poly.entity_id
_entity_poly.type
_entity_poly.pdbx_seq_one_letter_code
_entity_poly.pdbx_strand_id
1 'polypeptide(L)'
;MAKKKSKAQSPKAKAKRAKTRGPKAKGKSKVQRLRSTAGKKAAGKGALAGKPALSEAEGPPVAPGGSNGGPPGQGEYRADAIKVMKGLEAVRKRPAMYIGDRHQRGLHHLVNEVVDNAIDEAMAGYCDRIVVTVHADGSVSVTDNGRGIPVDLHKEEKKPGIEVALSMLHAGGKFDHTSYKVSGGLHGVGVSVVNALSEWLRAEVRRDGHAWRMGFARGKTAETLKKVGKAAKTGTTITFKPDREIFEDPTFK
;
A
#
# COMPACT_ATOMS: atom_id res chain seq x y z
N MET A 1 37.42 -48.61 41.22
CA MET A 1 38.04 -49.19 40.01
C MET A 1 37.71 -48.31 38.81
N ALA A 2 38.73 -47.88 38.08
CA ALA A 2 38.66 -46.96 36.95
C ALA A 2 38.56 -47.70 35.60
N LYS A 3 38.00 -47.03 34.57
CA LYS A 3 38.31 -47.07 33.11
C LYS A 3 37.04 -46.78 32.30
N LYS A 4 37.03 -46.11 31.16
CA LYS A 4 37.94 -45.16 30.47
C LYS A 4 37.09 -44.53 29.36
N LYS A 5 37.36 -43.26 29.10
CA LYS A 5 36.97 -42.43 27.94
C LYS A 5 36.83 -43.19 26.60
N SER A 6 35.87 -42.80 25.77
CA SER A 6 36.16 -42.54 24.35
C SER A 6 35.33 -41.35 23.83
N LYS A 7 36.06 -40.32 23.39
CA LYS A 7 35.56 -39.24 22.53
C LYS A 7 35.87 -39.67 21.10
N ALA A 8 34.88 -39.76 20.24
CA ALA A 8 35.08 -39.86 18.80
C ALA A 8 34.87 -38.46 18.18
N GLN A 9 35.97 -37.81 17.83
CA GLN A 9 36.02 -36.70 16.88
C GLN A 9 36.30 -37.29 15.49
N SER A 10 35.62 -36.79 14.46
CA SER A 10 36.01 -36.94 13.06
C SER A 10 35.41 -35.81 12.21
N PRO A 11 36.00 -35.48 11.05
CA PRO A 11 36.72 -34.21 10.89
C PRO A 11 35.96 -33.12 10.11
N LYS A 12 36.30 -31.87 10.41
CA LYS A 12 35.93 -30.67 9.65
C LYS A 12 36.56 -30.71 8.25
N ALA A 13 35.73 -30.88 7.22
CA ALA A 13 36.14 -30.66 5.84
C ALA A 13 36.29 -29.15 5.57
N LYS A 14 37.53 -28.71 5.29
CA LYS A 14 37.86 -27.38 4.79
C LYS A 14 37.57 -27.32 3.28
N ALA A 15 36.46 -26.71 2.88
CA ALA A 15 36.25 -26.34 1.48
C ALA A 15 37.14 -25.13 1.12
N LYS A 16 38.17 -25.37 0.30
CA LYS A 16 39.03 -24.33 -0.29
C LYS A 16 38.22 -23.48 -1.26
N ARG A 17 38.16 -22.19 -0.99
CA ARG A 17 37.55 -21.16 -1.85
C ARG A 17 38.46 -20.92 -3.07
N ALA A 18 38.06 -21.43 -4.23
CA ALA A 18 38.72 -21.11 -5.50
C ALA A 18 38.44 -19.65 -5.88
N LYS A 19 39.49 -18.83 -5.97
CA LYS A 19 39.44 -17.48 -6.53
C LYS A 19 39.64 -17.58 -8.04
N THR A 20 38.56 -17.54 -8.81
CA THR A 20 38.63 -17.28 -10.26
C THR A 20 38.59 -15.77 -10.47
N ARG A 21 39.71 -15.22 -10.99
CA ARG A 21 39.84 -13.81 -11.40
C ARG A 21 39.28 -13.71 -12.83
N GLY A 22 38.07 -13.16 -12.97
CA GLY A 22 37.54 -12.72 -14.27
C GLY A 22 38.17 -11.38 -14.71
N PRO A 23 38.27 -11.11 -16.02
CA PRO A 23 38.98 -9.96 -16.55
C PRO A 23 38.27 -8.63 -16.26
N LYS A 24 39.05 -7.61 -15.91
CA LYS A 24 38.61 -6.23 -15.68
C LYS A 24 38.18 -5.59 -17.00
N ALA A 25 36.88 -5.38 -17.20
CA ALA A 25 36.37 -4.51 -18.26
C ALA A 25 36.43 -3.05 -17.80
N LYS A 26 37.34 -2.26 -18.42
CA LYS A 26 37.38 -0.81 -18.31
C LYS A 26 36.36 -0.21 -19.29
N GLY A 27 35.14 0.06 -18.83
CA GLY A 27 34.15 0.86 -19.56
C GLY A 27 34.17 2.31 -19.09
N LYS A 28 34.66 3.23 -19.94
CA LYS A 28 34.60 4.68 -19.70
C LYS A 28 33.16 5.16 -19.92
N SER A 29 32.41 5.47 -18.85
CA SER A 29 31.13 6.17 -18.98
C SER A 29 31.36 7.67 -19.14
N LYS A 30 31.09 8.18 -20.34
CA LYS A 30 31.17 9.59 -20.70
C LYS A 30 29.96 10.32 -20.10
N VAL A 31 30.19 11.08 -19.03
CA VAL A 31 29.17 11.94 -18.40
C VAL A 31 28.98 13.17 -19.28
N GLN A 32 27.85 13.29 -19.97
CA GLN A 32 27.48 14.49 -20.71
C GLN A 32 26.66 15.41 -19.79
N ARG A 33 27.35 16.41 -19.20
CA ARG A 33 26.71 17.54 -18.52
C ARG A 33 26.06 18.45 -19.56
N LEU A 34 24.74 18.53 -19.57
CA LEU A 34 24.01 19.61 -20.24
C LEU A 34 24.13 20.88 -19.39
N ARG A 35 24.81 21.89 -19.94
CA ARG A 35 24.81 23.27 -19.44
C ARG A 35 23.64 23.99 -20.09
N SER A 36 22.64 24.42 -19.32
CA SER A 36 21.68 25.44 -19.77
C SER A 36 22.16 26.81 -19.34
N THR A 37 22.42 27.67 -20.32
CA THR A 37 22.83 29.07 -20.18
C THR A 37 21.70 29.94 -19.62
N ALA A 38 22.06 30.79 -18.66
CA ALA A 38 21.22 31.85 -18.13
C ALA A 38 20.94 32.94 -19.18
N GLY A 39 19.68 33.34 -19.30
CA GLY A 39 19.26 34.59 -19.94
C GLY A 39 18.70 35.54 -18.87
N LYS A 40 19.43 36.62 -18.59
CA LYS A 40 18.95 37.78 -17.82
C LYS A 40 17.92 38.56 -18.65
N LYS A 41 16.84 39.02 -18.03
CA LYS A 41 16.25 40.34 -18.32
C LYS A 41 15.50 40.90 -17.12
N ALA A 42 15.48 42.24 -17.10
CA ALA A 42 15.42 43.10 -15.94
C ALA A 42 13.99 43.49 -15.48
N ALA A 43 14.00 44.17 -14.34
CA ALA A 43 12.88 44.60 -13.51
C ALA A 43 11.89 45.60 -14.16
N GLY A 44 10.65 45.54 -13.69
CA GLY A 44 9.66 46.61 -13.78
C GLY A 44 8.78 46.60 -12.52
N LYS A 45 8.83 47.70 -11.76
CA LYS A 45 8.00 47.95 -10.56
C LYS A 45 6.54 48.21 -10.98
N GLY A 46 5.58 47.66 -10.23
CA GLY A 46 4.15 48.00 -10.34
C GLY A 46 3.45 47.65 -9.03
N ALA A 47 2.87 48.65 -8.40
CA ALA A 47 2.29 48.60 -7.05
C ALA A 47 0.96 47.83 -6.99
N LEU A 48 0.66 47.37 -5.77
CA LEU A 48 -0.52 46.62 -5.35
C LEU A 48 -1.82 47.42 -5.52
N ALA A 49 -2.83 46.81 -6.13
CA ALA A 49 -4.24 47.21 -6.00
C ALA A 49 -5.17 46.00 -6.03
N GLY A 50 -6.00 45.87 -5.00
CA GLY A 50 -7.34 45.24 -4.99
C GLY A 50 -7.47 43.77 -5.42
N LYS A 51 -7.63 42.88 -4.44
CA LYS A 51 -8.31 41.59 -4.67
C LYS A 51 -9.82 41.85 -4.84
N PRO A 52 -10.51 41.36 -5.88
CA PRO A 52 -11.95 41.20 -5.80
C PRO A 52 -12.26 39.90 -5.05
N ALA A 53 -13.16 39.99 -4.08
CA ALA A 53 -13.79 38.84 -3.47
C ALA A 53 -14.64 38.11 -4.52
N LEU A 54 -14.47 36.79 -4.65
CA LEU A 54 -15.36 35.94 -5.43
C LEU A 54 -16.68 35.85 -4.66
N SER A 55 -17.73 36.50 -5.18
CA SER A 55 -19.09 36.33 -4.68
C SER A 55 -19.63 34.97 -5.11
N GLU A 56 -20.27 34.25 -4.18
CA GLU A 56 -21.03 33.04 -4.46
C GLU A 56 -22.20 33.39 -5.39
N ALA A 57 -22.08 33.03 -6.67
CA ALA A 57 -23.20 33.06 -7.59
C ALA A 57 -24.01 31.77 -7.40
N GLU A 58 -25.22 31.89 -6.89
CA GLU A 58 -26.20 30.80 -6.90
C GLU A 58 -26.44 30.35 -8.34
N GLY A 59 -26.24 29.06 -8.61
CA GLY A 59 -26.53 28.45 -9.90
C GLY A 59 -28.03 28.54 -10.23
N PRO A 60 -28.40 28.54 -11.52
CA PRO A 60 -29.80 28.70 -11.92
C PRO A 60 -30.68 27.56 -11.37
N PRO A 61 -31.95 27.82 -11.05
CA PRO A 61 -32.86 26.80 -10.56
C PRO A 61 -33.08 25.72 -11.62
N VAL A 62 -32.88 24.46 -11.22
CA VAL A 62 -33.12 23.30 -12.09
C VAL A 62 -34.63 23.16 -12.30
N ALA A 63 -35.09 23.36 -13.54
CA ALA A 63 -36.51 23.22 -13.89
C ALA A 63 -36.98 21.75 -13.72
N PRO A 64 -38.26 21.52 -13.35
CA PRO A 64 -38.80 20.16 -13.31
C PRO A 64 -38.92 19.62 -14.75
N GLY A 65 -38.18 18.55 -15.04
CA GLY A 65 -38.11 17.95 -16.38
C GLY A 65 -39.46 17.49 -16.90
N GLY A 66 -39.79 17.90 -18.13
CA GLY A 66 -40.94 17.44 -18.90
C GLY A 66 -40.80 15.98 -19.37
N SER A 67 -41.92 15.29 -19.41
CA SER A 67 -42.07 13.90 -19.86
C SER A 67 -41.83 13.75 -21.36
N ASN A 68 -40.89 12.88 -21.76
CA ASN A 68 -40.79 12.41 -23.14
C ASN A 68 -41.16 10.93 -23.20
N GLY A 69 -42.24 10.63 -23.92
CA GLY A 69 -42.69 9.27 -24.20
C GLY A 69 -41.70 8.52 -25.10
N GLY A 70 -41.00 7.55 -24.52
CA GLY A 70 -40.24 6.51 -25.22
C GLY A 70 -40.94 5.15 -25.15
N PRO A 71 -40.57 4.18 -26.01
CA PRO A 71 -41.25 2.88 -26.11
C PRO A 71 -41.22 2.10 -24.77
N PRO A 72 -42.21 1.21 -24.52
CA PRO A 72 -42.36 0.56 -23.23
C PRO A 72 -41.20 -0.40 -22.98
N GLY A 73 -40.39 -0.11 -21.94
CA GLY A 73 -39.23 -0.90 -21.55
C GLY A 73 -38.01 -0.08 -21.15
N GLN A 74 -38.00 1.24 -21.39
CA GLN A 74 -36.95 2.14 -20.93
C GLN A 74 -37.44 2.86 -19.66
N GLY A 75 -36.93 2.46 -18.49
CA GLY A 75 -37.08 3.28 -17.29
C GLY A 75 -36.47 4.66 -17.55
N GLU A 76 -37.16 5.73 -17.17
CA GLU A 76 -36.64 7.09 -17.35
C GLU A 76 -35.26 7.20 -16.69
N TYR A 77 -34.23 7.53 -17.48
CA TYR A 77 -32.89 7.76 -16.96
C TYR A 77 -32.85 9.10 -16.22
N ARG A 78 -33.11 9.05 -14.92
CA ARG A 78 -33.18 10.19 -14.00
C ARG A 78 -32.01 10.15 -13.00
N ALA A 79 -31.87 11.20 -12.20
CA ALA A 79 -30.73 11.35 -11.28
C ALA A 79 -30.57 10.17 -10.29
N ASP A 80 -31.68 9.55 -9.89
CA ASP A 80 -31.73 8.35 -9.05
C ASP A 80 -31.20 7.07 -9.74
N ALA A 81 -31.10 7.06 -11.08
CA ALA A 81 -30.42 5.99 -11.82
C ALA A 81 -28.88 6.06 -11.68
N ILE A 82 -28.33 7.19 -11.23
CA ILE A 82 -26.89 7.37 -11.00
C ILE A 82 -26.50 6.69 -9.69
N LYS A 83 -25.69 5.63 -9.78
CA LYS A 83 -25.21 4.87 -8.62
C LYS A 83 -23.84 5.36 -8.17
N VAL A 84 -23.73 5.73 -6.90
CA VAL A 84 -22.46 6.08 -6.25
C VAL A 84 -21.98 4.89 -5.42
N MET A 85 -20.83 4.34 -5.77
CA MET A 85 -20.17 3.29 -4.98
C MET A 85 -19.26 3.95 -3.94
N LYS A 86 -19.50 3.67 -2.66
CA LYS A 86 -18.76 4.28 -1.55
C LYS A 86 -17.60 3.38 -1.09
N GLY A 87 -16.49 4.02 -0.70
CA GLY A 87 -15.33 3.33 -0.13
C GLY A 87 -14.77 2.25 -1.06
N LEU A 88 -14.55 1.05 -0.51
CA LEU A 88 -13.91 -0.06 -1.22
C LEU A 88 -14.85 -0.93 -2.07
N GLU A 89 -16.14 -0.57 -2.16
CA GLU A 89 -17.10 -1.30 -2.98
C GLU A 89 -16.73 -1.27 -4.48
N ALA A 90 -16.26 -0.11 -4.96
CA ALA A 90 -15.83 0.06 -6.36
C ALA A 90 -14.68 -0.90 -6.72
N VAL A 91 -13.75 -1.13 -5.79
CA VAL A 91 -12.63 -2.06 -5.96
C VAL A 91 -13.13 -3.48 -6.18
N ARG A 92 -14.05 -3.96 -5.33
CA ARG A 92 -14.64 -5.30 -5.46
C ARG A 92 -15.48 -5.44 -6.72
N LYS A 93 -16.16 -4.38 -7.16
CA LYS A 93 -17.00 -4.40 -8.37
C LYS A 93 -16.18 -4.38 -9.66
N ARG A 94 -14.96 -3.84 -9.62
CA ARG A 94 -14.06 -3.67 -10.76
C ARG A 94 -12.60 -4.01 -10.40
N PRO A 95 -12.30 -5.24 -9.93
CA PRO A 95 -10.97 -5.58 -9.40
C PRO A 95 -9.87 -5.44 -10.45
N ALA A 96 -10.14 -5.80 -11.70
CA ALA A 96 -9.16 -5.70 -12.80
C ALA A 96 -8.66 -4.27 -13.06
N MET A 97 -9.43 -3.24 -12.68
CA MET A 97 -8.99 -1.84 -12.77
C MET A 97 -7.84 -1.54 -11.80
N TYR A 98 -7.78 -2.25 -10.67
CA TYR A 98 -6.81 -2.02 -9.61
C TYR A 98 -5.65 -3.02 -9.63
N ILE A 99 -5.92 -4.28 -10.01
CA ILE A 99 -4.93 -5.39 -9.96
C ILE A 99 -4.68 -6.04 -11.33
N GLY A 100 -5.18 -5.44 -12.41
CA GLY A 100 -4.98 -5.90 -13.79
C GLY A 100 -5.89 -7.06 -14.22
N ASP A 101 -5.96 -8.14 -13.44
CA ASP A 101 -6.85 -9.29 -13.68
C ASP A 101 -7.25 -10.01 -12.39
N ARG A 102 -8.11 -11.03 -12.50
CA ARG A 102 -8.59 -11.85 -11.39
C ARG A 102 -7.96 -13.25 -11.37
N HIS A 103 -6.83 -13.43 -12.06
CA HIS A 103 -6.12 -14.69 -12.18
C HIS A 103 -4.80 -14.63 -11.38
N GLN A 104 -3.86 -15.50 -11.72
CA GLN A 104 -2.59 -15.64 -11.01
C GLN A 104 -1.78 -14.34 -10.93
N ARG A 105 -1.75 -13.53 -12.00
CA ARG A 105 -1.01 -12.27 -11.99
C ARG A 105 -1.63 -11.28 -11.01
N GLY A 106 -2.95 -11.05 -11.06
CA GLY A 106 -3.63 -10.16 -10.11
C GLY A 106 -3.59 -10.68 -8.67
N LEU A 107 -3.62 -12.00 -8.48
CA LEU A 107 -3.48 -12.63 -7.16
C LEU A 107 -2.10 -12.34 -6.55
N HIS A 108 -1.02 -12.53 -7.30
CA HIS A 108 0.34 -12.20 -6.88
C HIS A 108 0.54 -10.68 -6.70
N HIS A 109 -0.17 -9.87 -7.49
CA HIS A 109 -0.16 -8.42 -7.34
C HIS A 109 -0.59 -8.01 -5.92
N LEU A 110 -1.54 -8.72 -5.30
CA LEU A 110 -1.91 -8.46 -3.89
C LEU A 110 -0.72 -8.60 -2.94
N VAL A 111 0.12 -9.61 -3.15
CA VAL A 111 1.32 -9.82 -2.32
C VAL A 111 2.34 -8.71 -2.59
N ASN A 112 2.54 -8.36 -3.86
CA ASN A 112 3.46 -7.30 -4.28
C ASN A 112 3.11 -5.97 -3.61
N GLU A 113 1.84 -5.58 -3.57
CA GLU A 113 1.41 -4.31 -2.94
C GLU A 113 1.77 -4.25 -1.45
N VAL A 114 1.69 -5.37 -0.73
CA VAL A 114 2.09 -5.41 0.68
C VAL A 114 3.61 -5.42 0.82
N VAL A 115 4.32 -6.15 -0.03
CA VAL A 115 5.80 -6.19 -0.06
C VAL A 115 6.38 -4.82 -0.43
N ASP A 116 5.81 -4.11 -1.40
CA ASP A 116 6.26 -2.79 -1.84
C ASP A 116 6.14 -1.77 -0.72
N ASN A 117 5.09 -1.85 0.12
CA ASN A 117 4.99 -1.02 1.31
C ASN A 117 6.13 -1.29 2.32
N ALA A 118 6.55 -2.55 2.48
CA ALA A 118 7.68 -2.92 3.31
C ALA A 118 9.03 -2.50 2.69
N ILE A 119 9.17 -2.56 1.36
CA ILE A 119 10.34 -2.07 0.62
C ILE A 119 10.46 -0.56 0.77
N ASP A 120 9.36 0.19 0.76
CA ASP A 120 9.39 1.64 0.96
C ASP A 120 9.93 2.02 2.36
N GLU A 121 9.63 1.24 3.40
CA GLU A 121 10.25 1.38 4.73
C GLU A 121 11.76 1.08 4.70
N ALA A 122 12.19 0.11 3.89
CA ALA A 122 13.60 -0.22 3.71
C ALA A 122 14.34 0.88 2.96
N MET A 123 13.75 1.42 1.90
CA MET A 123 14.29 2.55 1.13
C MET A 123 14.40 3.83 1.97
N ALA A 124 13.50 4.00 2.95
CA ALA A 124 13.57 5.07 3.93
C ALA A 124 14.58 4.81 5.08
N GLY A 125 15.21 3.63 5.11
CA GLY A 125 16.25 3.27 6.09
C GLY A 125 15.74 2.71 7.42
N TYR A 126 14.46 2.35 7.50
CA TYR A 126 13.83 1.85 8.75
C TYR A 126 13.66 0.34 8.79
N CYS A 127 13.62 -0.34 7.64
CA CYS A 127 13.46 -1.79 7.54
C CYS A 127 14.71 -2.44 6.94
N ASP A 128 15.20 -3.51 7.57
CA ASP A 128 16.30 -4.34 7.05
C ASP A 128 15.90 -5.79 6.77
N ARG A 129 14.69 -6.18 7.18
CA ARG A 129 14.20 -7.55 7.04
C ARG A 129 12.72 -7.59 6.72
N ILE A 130 12.41 -8.21 5.58
CA ILE A 130 11.05 -8.52 5.14
C ILE A 130 10.91 -10.04 5.07
N VAL A 131 9.83 -10.57 5.63
CA VAL A 131 9.50 -11.99 5.63
C VAL A 131 8.12 -12.18 5.00
N VAL A 132 8.07 -12.92 3.90
CA VAL A 132 6.82 -13.35 3.27
C VAL A 132 6.59 -14.82 3.64
N THR A 133 5.39 -15.16 4.06
CA THR A 133 5.00 -16.54 4.41
C THR A 133 3.67 -16.86 3.74
N VAL A 134 3.66 -17.94 2.95
CA VAL A 134 2.44 -18.54 2.41
C VAL A 134 2.00 -19.61 3.39
N HIS A 135 0.79 -19.50 3.91
CA HIS A 135 0.24 -20.39 4.92
C HIS A 135 -0.52 -21.54 4.26
N ALA A 136 -0.64 -22.66 4.97
CA ALA A 136 -1.32 -23.86 4.46
C ALA A 136 -2.83 -23.64 4.18
N ASP A 137 -3.44 -22.62 4.79
CA ASP A 137 -4.84 -22.26 4.59
C ASP A 137 -5.09 -21.35 3.36
N GLY A 138 -4.04 -21.08 2.58
CA GLY A 138 -4.06 -20.20 1.42
C GLY A 138 -3.92 -18.71 1.74
N SER A 139 -3.72 -18.33 3.01
CA SER A 139 -3.42 -16.95 3.37
C SER A 139 -1.94 -16.62 3.17
N VAL A 140 -1.62 -15.33 3.06
CA VAL A 140 -0.24 -14.83 2.99
C VAL A 140 -0.02 -13.81 4.09
N SER A 141 1.12 -13.90 4.78
CA SER A 141 1.59 -12.83 5.67
C SER A 141 2.87 -12.20 5.15
N VAL A 142 2.93 -10.88 5.16
CA VAL A 142 4.15 -10.10 4.95
C VAL A 142 4.47 -9.38 6.26
N THR A 143 5.68 -9.60 6.77
CA THR A 143 6.18 -8.98 7.99
C THR A 143 7.43 -8.17 7.69
N ASP A 144 7.42 -6.91 8.09
CA ASP A 144 8.58 -6.03 8.09
C ASP A 144 8.99 -5.66 9.52
N ASN A 145 10.19 -5.13 9.67
CA ASN A 145 10.66 -4.51 10.91
C ASN A 145 10.84 -2.99 10.78
N GLY A 146 10.03 -2.34 9.92
CA GLY A 146 10.01 -0.89 9.76
C GLY A 146 9.43 -0.15 10.97
N ARG A 147 8.98 1.08 10.75
CA ARG A 147 8.43 1.95 11.81
C ARG A 147 7.09 1.47 12.38
N GLY A 148 6.34 0.68 11.60
CA GLY A 148 4.96 0.32 11.89
C GLY A 148 3.96 1.40 11.42
N ILE A 149 2.84 0.97 10.84
CA ILE A 149 1.76 1.87 10.41
C ILE A 149 1.26 2.71 11.61
N PRO A 150 0.98 4.03 11.44
CA PRO A 150 0.46 4.87 12.51
C PRO A 150 -0.83 4.31 13.15
N VAL A 151 -0.89 4.33 14.48
CA VAL A 151 -2.02 3.82 15.28
C VAL A 151 -2.79 4.92 16.00
N ASP A 152 -2.25 6.14 15.99
CA ASP A 152 -2.88 7.34 16.50
C ASP A 152 -4.05 7.79 15.62
N LEU A 153 -4.90 8.65 16.18
CA LEU A 153 -6.12 9.11 15.53
C LEU A 153 -5.79 10.11 14.42
N HIS A 154 -6.27 9.83 13.21
CA HIS A 154 -6.22 10.78 12.10
C HIS A 154 -7.13 11.99 12.40
N LYS A 155 -6.60 13.19 12.21
CA LYS A 155 -7.26 14.45 12.64
C LYS A 155 -8.58 14.71 11.93
N GLU A 156 -8.68 14.41 10.64
CA GLU A 156 -9.88 14.70 9.82
C GLU A 156 -10.87 13.53 9.89
N GLU A 157 -10.44 12.34 9.46
CA GLU A 157 -11.23 11.09 9.48
C GLU A 157 -11.69 10.61 10.86
N LYS A 158 -11.08 11.08 11.96
CA LYS A 158 -11.39 10.64 13.34
C LYS A 158 -11.31 9.11 13.51
N LYS A 159 -10.40 8.47 12.78
CA LYS A 159 -10.13 7.03 12.82
C LYS A 159 -8.64 6.77 13.04
N PRO A 160 -8.24 5.62 13.61
CA PRO A 160 -6.82 5.27 13.68
C PRO A 160 -6.16 5.29 12.30
N GLY A 161 -4.91 5.76 12.20
CA GLY A 161 -4.19 5.86 10.92
C GLY A 161 -4.15 4.53 10.15
N ILE A 162 -4.00 3.41 10.85
CA ILE A 162 -4.08 2.05 10.30
C ILE A 162 -5.43 1.73 9.66
N GLU A 163 -6.54 2.20 10.25
CA GLU A 163 -7.86 2.02 9.67
C GLU A 163 -8.00 2.87 8.41
N VAL A 164 -7.55 4.13 8.45
CA VAL A 164 -7.57 5.03 7.29
C VAL A 164 -6.78 4.43 6.12
N ALA A 165 -5.55 3.97 6.37
CA ALA A 165 -4.69 3.38 5.34
C ALA A 165 -5.26 2.09 4.72
N LEU A 166 -5.97 1.27 5.50
CA LEU A 166 -6.49 -0.02 5.04
C LEU A 166 -7.93 0.05 4.50
N SER A 167 -8.73 1.06 4.84
CA SER A 167 -10.16 1.12 4.50
C SER A 167 -10.55 2.24 3.54
N MET A 168 -9.61 3.13 3.17
CA MET A 168 -9.87 4.25 2.27
C MET A 168 -8.95 4.20 1.04
N LEU A 169 -9.50 4.58 -0.12
CA LEU A 169 -8.72 4.84 -1.32
C LEU A 169 -8.10 6.23 -1.22
N HIS A 170 -6.93 6.39 -1.83
CA HIS A 170 -6.19 7.65 -1.88
C HIS A 170 -5.84 8.19 -0.50
N ALA A 171 -5.52 7.28 0.42
CA ALA A 171 -5.09 7.61 1.78
C ALA A 171 -3.69 7.03 2.04
N GLY A 172 -2.75 7.88 2.44
CA GLY A 172 -1.38 7.44 2.70
C GLY A 172 -0.40 8.59 2.93
N GLY A 173 0.73 8.31 3.57
CA GLY A 173 1.79 9.28 3.83
C GLY A 173 2.80 9.42 2.68
N LYS A 174 2.46 9.00 1.46
CA LYS A 174 3.36 9.00 0.28
C LYS A 174 3.01 10.08 -0.74
N PHE A 175 2.07 10.97 -0.41
CA PHE A 175 1.68 12.08 -1.28
C PHE A 175 2.63 13.29 -1.20
N ASP A 176 3.42 13.35 -0.13
CA ASP A 176 4.42 14.38 0.09
C ASP A 176 5.81 13.75 0.31
N HIS A 177 6.87 14.51 0.02
CA HIS A 177 8.25 14.03 0.17
C HIS A 177 8.72 13.99 1.64
N THR A 178 7.82 14.21 2.61
CA THR A 178 8.17 14.39 4.02
C THR A 178 8.42 13.03 4.71
N SER A 179 7.57 12.05 4.43
CA SER A 179 7.64 10.74 5.09
C SER A 179 8.46 9.71 4.31
N TYR A 180 8.50 9.84 2.98
CA TYR A 180 9.28 9.02 2.06
C TYR A 180 9.93 9.89 0.99
N LYS A 181 11.27 9.95 0.98
CA LYS A 181 12.02 10.76 0.00
C LYS A 181 11.93 10.19 -1.42
N VAL A 182 11.87 8.86 -1.53
CA VAL A 182 11.61 8.09 -2.76
C VAL A 182 10.78 6.88 -2.34
N SER A 183 9.67 6.60 -3.03
CA SER A 183 8.84 5.41 -2.80
C SER A 183 8.28 4.88 -4.11
N GLY A 184 8.05 3.57 -4.19
CA GLY A 184 7.38 2.93 -5.33
C GLY A 184 5.87 3.17 -5.33
N GLY A 185 5.25 3.26 -4.14
CA GLY A 185 3.81 3.48 -4.00
C GLY A 185 3.41 4.95 -3.98
N LEU A 186 2.83 5.46 -5.07
CA LEU A 186 2.44 6.88 -5.17
C LEU A 186 0.92 7.13 -5.10
N HIS A 187 0.10 6.08 -5.27
CA HIS A 187 -1.34 6.25 -5.48
C HIS A 187 -2.17 6.26 -4.18
N GLY A 188 -1.62 5.72 -3.08
CA GLY A 188 -2.35 5.57 -1.82
C GLY A 188 -3.54 4.60 -1.90
N VAL A 189 -3.45 3.56 -2.74
CA VAL A 189 -4.52 2.56 -2.94
C VAL A 189 -4.11 1.13 -2.65
N GLY A 190 -2.81 0.82 -2.66
CA GLY A 190 -2.32 -0.56 -2.69
C GLY A 190 -2.87 -1.47 -1.60
N VAL A 191 -2.58 -1.15 -0.34
CA VAL A 191 -2.98 -2.01 0.79
C VAL A 191 -4.49 -2.00 1.05
N SER A 192 -5.20 -0.92 0.70
CA SER A 192 -6.66 -0.87 0.81
C SER A 192 -7.35 -1.68 -0.29
N VAL A 193 -6.75 -1.80 -1.48
CA VAL A 193 -7.17 -2.76 -2.52
C VAL A 193 -6.97 -4.19 -2.03
N VAL A 194 -5.82 -4.51 -1.41
CA VAL A 194 -5.59 -5.83 -0.81
C VAL A 194 -6.67 -6.16 0.22
N ASN A 195 -6.99 -5.22 1.11
CA ASN A 195 -8.07 -5.38 2.08
C ASN A 195 -9.44 -5.63 1.40
N ALA A 196 -9.77 -4.84 0.37
CA ALA A 196 -11.03 -4.96 -0.36
C ALA A 196 -11.22 -6.33 -1.01
N LEU A 197 -10.15 -6.89 -1.57
CA LEU A 197 -10.15 -8.13 -2.35
C LEU A 197 -9.81 -9.38 -1.51
N SER A 198 -9.72 -9.22 -0.20
CA SER A 198 -9.52 -10.31 0.76
C SER A 198 -10.84 -10.71 1.41
N GLU A 199 -11.02 -12.02 1.66
CA GLU A 199 -12.09 -12.54 2.52
C GLU A 199 -11.95 -11.92 3.91
N TRP A 200 -10.73 -11.98 4.45
CA TRP A 200 -10.32 -11.31 5.66
C TRP A 200 -8.89 -10.79 5.56
N LEU A 201 -8.61 -9.72 6.30
CA LEU A 201 -7.28 -9.18 6.50
C LEU A 201 -7.09 -8.87 7.98
N ARG A 202 -5.93 -9.28 8.52
CA ARG A 202 -5.48 -8.95 9.87
C ARG A 202 -4.21 -8.12 9.78
N ALA A 203 -4.23 -6.96 10.42
CA ALA A 203 -3.07 -6.10 10.55
C ALA A 203 -2.58 -6.14 12.01
N GLU A 204 -1.31 -6.47 12.19
CA GLU A 204 -0.63 -6.46 13.48
C GLU A 204 0.52 -5.46 13.41
N VAL A 205 0.52 -4.48 14.31
CA VAL A 205 1.51 -3.40 14.31
C VAL A 205 2.24 -3.39 15.64
N ARG A 206 3.56 -3.28 15.60
CA ARG A 206 4.37 -3.01 16.77
C ARG A 206 4.89 -1.59 16.66
N ARG A 207 4.45 -0.71 17.56
CA ARG A 207 4.78 0.72 17.57
C ARG A 207 4.52 1.31 18.95
N ASP A 208 5.28 2.32 19.33
CA ASP A 208 5.13 3.06 20.60
C ASP A 208 5.16 2.15 21.85
N GLY A 209 6.03 1.14 21.83
CA GLY A 209 6.21 0.17 22.93
C GLY A 209 5.12 -0.90 23.05
N HIS A 210 4.19 -0.96 22.09
CA HIS A 210 3.00 -1.81 22.17
C HIS A 210 2.75 -2.59 20.87
N ALA A 211 2.11 -3.74 21.03
CA ALA A 211 1.55 -4.51 19.94
C ALA A 211 0.07 -4.15 19.80
N TRP A 212 -0.36 -3.95 18.57
CA TRP A 212 -1.71 -3.57 18.17
C TRP A 212 -2.23 -4.57 17.14
N ARG A 213 -3.54 -4.79 17.13
CA ARG A 213 -4.19 -5.67 16.15
C ARG A 213 -5.50 -5.06 15.68
N MET A 214 -5.76 -5.16 14.39
CA MET A 214 -7.01 -4.76 13.75
C MET A 214 -7.41 -5.81 12.70
N GLY A 215 -8.72 -6.02 12.55
CA GLY A 215 -9.28 -7.05 11.66
C GLY A 215 -10.27 -6.46 10.68
N PHE A 216 -10.26 -6.99 9.47
CA PHE A 216 -11.12 -6.56 8.38
C PHE A 216 -11.73 -7.78 7.67
N ALA A 217 -12.92 -7.59 7.12
CA ALA A 217 -13.58 -8.55 6.26
C ALA A 217 -14.06 -7.83 4.99
N ARG A 218 -13.56 -8.25 3.82
CA ARG A 218 -13.95 -7.69 2.52
C ARG A 218 -13.86 -6.16 2.46
N GLY A 219 -12.76 -5.60 2.97
CA GLY A 219 -12.52 -4.15 3.02
C GLY A 219 -13.18 -3.40 4.18
N LYS A 220 -14.07 -4.04 4.96
CA LYS A 220 -14.77 -3.40 6.07
C LYS A 220 -14.07 -3.70 7.40
N THR A 221 -14.03 -2.73 8.29
CA THR A 221 -13.57 -2.93 9.67
C THR A 221 -14.45 -3.97 10.36
N ALA A 222 -13.88 -5.14 10.66
CA ALA A 222 -14.57 -6.24 11.34
C ALA A 222 -14.20 -6.29 12.84
N GLU A 223 -12.97 -5.91 13.16
CA GLU A 223 -12.51 -5.73 14.53
C GLU A 223 -11.82 -4.37 14.65
N THR A 224 -12.26 -3.56 15.61
CA THR A 224 -11.62 -2.29 15.92
C THR A 224 -10.20 -2.49 16.45
N LEU A 225 -9.39 -1.44 16.36
CA LEU A 225 -8.00 -1.47 16.81
C LEU A 225 -7.90 -1.80 18.31
N LYS A 226 -7.21 -2.89 18.63
CA LYS A 226 -6.98 -3.36 20.00
C LYS A 226 -5.50 -3.34 20.33
N LYS A 227 -5.19 -2.89 21.55
CA LYS A 227 -3.87 -3.03 22.15
C LYS A 227 -3.72 -4.44 22.72
N VAL A 228 -2.85 -5.26 22.15
CA VAL A 228 -2.74 -6.69 22.48
C VAL A 228 -1.57 -7.02 23.41
N GLY A 229 -0.67 -6.08 23.67
CA GLY A 229 0.41 -6.27 24.63
C GLY A 229 1.55 -5.27 24.51
N LYS A 230 2.64 -5.53 25.24
CA LYS A 230 3.91 -4.79 25.11
C LYS A 230 4.72 -5.34 23.94
N ALA A 231 5.44 -4.46 23.24
CA ALA A 231 6.36 -4.83 22.18
C ALA A 231 7.66 -4.02 22.30
N ALA A 232 8.80 -4.71 22.27
CA ALA A 232 10.12 -4.06 22.34
C ALA A 232 10.66 -3.61 20.97
N LYS A 233 10.12 -4.17 19.88
CA LYS A 233 10.54 -3.90 18.50
C LYS A 233 9.40 -3.22 17.75
N THR A 234 9.72 -2.60 16.61
CA THR A 234 8.75 -2.04 15.68
C THR A 234 8.51 -2.97 14.49
N GLY A 235 7.46 -2.69 13.71
CA GLY A 235 7.19 -3.35 12.43
C GLY A 235 5.70 -3.54 12.16
N THR A 236 5.39 -3.92 10.93
CA THR A 236 4.04 -4.28 10.50
C THR A 236 3.99 -5.72 10.04
N THR A 237 2.93 -6.42 10.40
CA THR A 237 2.54 -7.70 9.81
C THR A 237 1.14 -7.55 9.22
N ILE A 238 1.03 -7.71 7.90
CA ILE A 238 -0.25 -7.83 7.22
C ILE A 238 -0.43 -9.29 6.85
N THR A 239 -1.50 -9.91 7.34
CA THR A 239 -1.92 -11.26 6.94
C THR A 239 -3.27 -11.16 6.26
N PHE A 240 -3.41 -11.74 5.07
CA PHE A 240 -4.65 -11.68 4.32
C PHE A 240 -4.95 -12.99 3.62
N LYS A 241 -6.25 -13.27 3.42
CA LYS A 241 -6.73 -14.40 2.65
C LYS A 241 -7.51 -13.88 1.44
N PRO A 242 -7.06 -14.17 0.20
CA PRO A 242 -7.75 -13.73 -1.01
C PRO A 242 -9.20 -14.22 -1.06
N ASP A 243 -10.13 -13.37 -1.51
CA ASP A 243 -11.56 -13.69 -1.54
C ASP A 243 -11.92 -14.61 -2.71
N ARG A 244 -12.52 -15.77 -2.44
CA ARG A 244 -12.97 -16.72 -3.47
C ARG A 244 -14.12 -16.18 -4.33
N GLU A 245 -14.83 -15.14 -3.88
CA GLU A 245 -15.81 -14.43 -4.73
C GLU A 245 -15.13 -13.59 -5.83
N ILE A 246 -13.86 -13.23 -5.62
CA ILE A 246 -13.05 -12.42 -6.54
C ILE A 246 -12.09 -13.30 -7.34
N PHE A 247 -11.45 -14.30 -6.73
CA PHE A 247 -10.48 -15.14 -7.42
C PHE A 247 -11.05 -16.55 -7.61
N GLU A 248 -11.07 -17.01 -8.86
CA GLU A 248 -11.57 -18.36 -9.21
C GLU A 248 -10.68 -19.46 -8.61
N ASP A 249 -9.36 -19.29 -8.71
CA ASP A 249 -8.35 -20.14 -8.06
C ASP A 249 -7.40 -19.27 -7.21
N PRO A 250 -7.71 -19.06 -5.91
CA PRO A 250 -6.91 -18.24 -4.99
C PRO A 250 -5.70 -19.00 -4.42
N THR A 251 -5.10 -19.91 -5.19
CA THR A 251 -3.89 -20.64 -4.80
C THR A 251 -2.66 -19.92 -5.35
N PHE A 252 -1.73 -19.54 -4.46
CA PHE A 252 -0.42 -19.00 -4.85
C PHE A 252 0.46 -20.13 -5.43
N LYS A 253 1.07 -19.90 -6.60
CA LYS A 253 1.83 -20.90 -7.38
C LYS A 253 3.24 -20.42 -7.65
#